data_AF-A0A8T5TIH5-F1
#
_entry.id   AF-A0A8T5TIH5-F1
#
_cell.length_a   1.000
_cell.length_b   1.000
_cell.length_c   1.000
_cell.angle_alpha   90.00
_cell.angle_beta   90.00
_cell.angle_gamma   90.00
#
_symmetry.space_group_name_H-M   'P 1'
#
loop_
_entity.id
_entity.type
_entity.pdbx_description
1 polymer ?
#
loop_
_entity_poly.entity_id
_entity_poly.type
_entity_poly.pdbx_seq_one_letter_code
_entity_poly.pdbx_strand_id
1 'polypeptide(L)'
;MSKKGARIKIDEYKGPLGTIKGFELTAGKISWGDETEWEPMGPHPKPEIPTLRSWFFKLMERYKPFYMPICDLCCLCTYGKCNLSKGRRGACGITSETQQSRIVEVACCVGAACHSSHGDHLLHWLKEKYGNVPLNMGNNIAVEMPMTRLIVGMKPENLEDLETAMDWVHYTITQLLSAGHTGQESSNIDFEAKSFLAGLCDAVGMEVSDVAQMVAYGMPIGDPDVPIVELGMGTMDTDN
;
A
#
# COMPACT_ATOMS: atom_id res chain seq x y z
N MET A 1 11.84 20.17 0.60
CA MET A 1 12.33 20.76 -0.68
C MET A 1 12.64 19.63 -1.67
N SER A 2 11.67 19.20 -2.47
CA SER A 2 11.91 18.28 -3.59
C SER A 2 12.39 19.07 -4.80
N LYS A 3 13.67 18.94 -5.13
CA LYS A 3 14.19 19.37 -6.43
C LYS A 3 15.22 18.37 -6.92
N LYS A 4 14.88 17.76 -8.06
CA LYS A 4 15.75 17.23 -9.14
C LYS A 4 17.08 16.64 -8.68
N GLY A 5 17.26 15.32 -8.89
CA GLY A 5 18.54 14.63 -8.69
C GLY A 5 19.73 15.42 -9.23
N ALA A 6 20.87 15.34 -8.55
CA ALA A 6 22.04 16.11 -8.92
C ALA A 6 22.62 15.55 -10.23
N ARG A 7 22.61 16.39 -11.26
CA ARG A 7 23.28 16.15 -12.53
C ARG A 7 24.58 16.93 -12.54
N ILE A 8 25.70 16.22 -12.46
CA ILE A 8 27.02 16.80 -12.65
C ILE A 8 27.45 16.48 -14.07
N LYS A 9 27.61 17.52 -14.89
CA LYS A 9 28.14 17.40 -16.25
C LYS A 9 29.51 18.09 -16.30
N ILE A 10 30.52 17.35 -16.72
CA ILE A 10 31.87 17.86 -16.95
C ILE A 10 32.14 17.73 -18.45
N ASP A 11 32.13 18.86 -19.16
CA ASP A 11 32.30 18.88 -20.62
C ASP A 11 33.74 18.50 -21.01
N GLU A 12 34.75 18.99 -20.29
CA GLU A 12 36.16 18.60 -20.50
C GLU A 12 36.97 18.77 -19.20
N TYR A 13 37.66 17.72 -18.76
CA TYR A 13 38.69 17.77 -17.72
C TYR A 13 40.05 17.45 -18.36
N LYS A 14 41.05 18.28 -18.07
CA LYS A 14 42.46 18.04 -18.41
C LYS A 14 43.30 18.17 -17.16
N GLY A 15 43.94 17.07 -16.75
CA GLY A 15 44.82 17.07 -15.58
C GLY A 15 45.75 15.86 -15.53
N PRO A 16 46.45 15.66 -14.40
CA PRO A 16 47.46 14.61 -14.23
C PRO A 16 46.93 13.18 -14.44
N LEU A 17 45.61 13.00 -14.33
CA LEU A 17 44.92 11.71 -14.53
C LEU A 17 44.41 11.51 -15.97
N GLY A 18 44.76 12.39 -16.91
CA GLY A 18 44.40 12.30 -18.32
C GLY A 18 43.36 13.33 -18.77
N THR A 19 42.81 13.12 -19.97
CA THR A 19 41.77 13.97 -20.56
C THR A 19 40.43 13.22 -20.56
N ILE A 20 39.42 13.77 -19.88
CA ILE A 20 38.05 13.24 -19.85
C ILE A 20 37.16 14.23 -20.61
N LYS A 21 36.40 13.76 -21.60
CA LYS A 21 35.42 14.57 -22.35
C LYS A 21 34.03 14.00 -22.18
N GLY A 22 33.06 14.86 -21.89
CA GLY A 22 31.64 14.49 -21.82
C GLY A 22 31.28 13.55 -20.67
N PHE A 23 31.84 13.76 -19.48
CA PHE A 23 31.48 12.99 -18.30
C PHE A 23 30.15 13.48 -17.71
N GLU A 24 29.23 12.55 -17.48
CA GLU A 24 27.93 12.83 -16.89
C GLU A 24 27.68 11.87 -15.73
N LEU A 25 27.53 12.42 -14.52
CA LEU A 25 27.11 11.68 -13.33
C LEU A 25 25.69 12.14 -12.98
N THR A 26 24.77 11.17 -12.96
CA THR A 26 23.43 11.36 -12.43
C THR A 26 23.32 10.55 -11.15
N ALA A 27 23.36 11.23 -10.01
CA ALA A 27 23.08 10.62 -8.71
C ALA A 27 21.58 10.77 -8.39
N GLY A 28 21.01 9.74 -7.74
CA GLY A 28 19.61 9.73 -7.28
C GLY A 28 19.34 10.75 -6.17
N LYS A 29 18.43 10.42 -5.23
CA LYS A 29 18.11 11.30 -4.08
C LYS A 29 19.38 11.55 -3.25
N ILE A 30 19.82 12.81 -3.17
CA ILE A 30 20.88 13.22 -2.26
C ILE A 30 20.21 13.96 -1.10
N SER A 31 20.20 13.34 0.08
CA SER A 31 19.83 14.02 1.33
C SER A 31 21.04 14.76 1.87
N TRP A 32 20.86 16.03 2.24
CA TRP A 32 21.81 16.83 3.00
C TRP A 32 21.11 17.28 4.28
N GLY A 33 21.62 16.85 5.43
CA GLY A 33 21.07 17.15 6.75
C GLY A 33 21.46 16.08 7.76
N ASP A 34 21.34 16.39 9.05
CA ASP A 34 21.42 15.39 10.10
C ASP A 34 20.27 14.40 9.89
N GLU A 35 20.55 13.11 9.70
CA GLU A 35 19.52 12.08 9.79
C GLU A 35 18.91 12.22 11.19
N THR A 36 17.67 12.70 11.26
CA THR A 36 16.91 12.70 12.52
C THR A 36 16.83 11.26 12.97
N GLU A 37 17.57 10.93 14.03
CA GLU A 37 17.58 9.60 14.62
C GLU A 37 16.13 9.26 14.99
N TRP A 38 15.60 8.22 14.35
CA TRP A 38 14.28 7.67 14.65
C TRP A 38 14.42 6.16 14.87
N GLU A 39 13.30 5.52 15.20
CA GLU A 39 13.23 4.11 15.53
C GLU A 39 13.98 3.27 14.49
N PRO A 40 14.82 2.31 14.94
CA PRO A 40 15.64 1.54 14.04
C PRO A 40 14.78 0.76 13.05
N MET A 41 15.21 0.77 11.79
CA MET A 41 14.49 0.07 10.72
C MET A 41 14.42 -1.43 11.00
N GLY A 42 13.21 -1.99 10.88
CA GLY A 42 13.00 -3.43 10.94
C GLY A 42 13.64 -4.17 9.75
N PRO A 43 13.64 -5.51 9.77
CA PRO A 43 14.33 -6.32 8.77
C PRO A 43 13.65 -6.35 7.39
N HIS A 44 12.39 -5.90 7.28
CA HIS A 44 11.55 -6.11 6.10
C HIS A 44 10.77 -4.85 5.67
N PRO A 45 11.43 -3.70 5.40
CA PRO A 45 10.76 -2.54 4.82
C PRO A 45 10.26 -2.86 3.41
N LYS A 46 9.11 -2.31 3.01
CA LYS A 46 8.48 -2.49 1.69
C LYS A 46 8.39 -3.98 1.30
N PRO A 47 7.72 -4.82 2.11
CA PRO A 47 7.69 -6.25 1.85
C PRO A 47 7.06 -6.55 0.49
N GLU A 48 7.66 -7.48 -0.24
CA GLU A 48 7.11 -8.09 -1.45
C GLU A 48 6.39 -9.40 -1.09
N ILE A 49 5.75 -10.03 -2.08
CA ILE A 49 5.00 -11.28 -1.91
C ILE A 49 5.73 -12.35 -1.05
N PRO A 50 7.02 -12.68 -1.30
CA PRO A 50 7.69 -13.71 -0.51
C PRO A 50 8.17 -13.24 0.87
N THR A 51 8.32 -11.93 1.10
CA THR A 51 9.07 -11.36 2.24
C THR A 51 8.53 -11.82 3.58
N LEU A 52 7.21 -11.74 3.79
CA LEU A 52 6.55 -12.06 5.07
C LEU A 52 5.83 -13.41 5.04
N ARG A 53 6.02 -14.21 3.98
CA ARG A 53 5.34 -15.50 3.79
C ARG A 53 5.50 -16.44 4.98
N SER A 54 6.71 -16.57 5.51
CA SER A 54 6.99 -17.45 6.66
C SER A 54 6.21 -17.02 7.92
N TRP A 55 6.07 -15.72 8.13
CA TRP A 55 5.28 -15.18 9.23
C TRP A 55 3.79 -15.45 9.05
N PHE A 56 3.25 -15.21 7.85
CA PHE A 56 1.84 -15.50 7.54
C PHE A 56 1.54 -17.00 7.67
N PHE A 57 2.47 -17.86 7.28
CA PHE A 57 2.32 -19.31 7.42
C PHE A 57 2.25 -19.72 8.89
N LYS A 58 3.07 -19.10 9.74
CA LYS A 58 3.02 -19.30 11.20
C LYS A 58 1.68 -18.87 11.80
N LEU A 59 1.08 -17.79 11.30
CA LEU A 59 -0.27 -17.39 11.71
C LEU A 59 -1.31 -18.45 11.31
N MET A 60 -1.26 -18.93 10.06
CA MET A 60 -2.20 -19.92 9.54
C MET A 60 -2.02 -21.33 10.14
N GLU A 61 -0.83 -21.66 10.64
CA GLU A 61 -0.60 -22.90 11.40
C GLU A 61 -1.47 -22.93 12.67
N ARG A 62 -1.57 -21.78 13.35
CA ARG A 62 -2.42 -21.61 14.53
C ARG A 62 -3.88 -21.38 14.16
N TYR A 63 -4.15 -20.48 13.22
CA TYR A 63 -5.47 -20.08 12.76
C TYR A 63 -5.72 -20.65 11.37
N LYS A 64 -6.08 -21.93 11.34
CA LYS A 64 -6.23 -22.67 10.08
C LYS A 64 -7.34 -22.06 9.21
N PRO A 65 -7.04 -21.75 7.93
CA PRO A 65 -8.07 -21.35 6.98
C PRO A 65 -9.17 -22.41 6.88
N PHE A 66 -10.41 -21.95 6.80
CA PHE A 66 -11.58 -22.81 6.62
C PHE A 66 -12.27 -22.46 5.31
N TYR A 67 -12.42 -23.45 4.44
CA TYR A 67 -12.93 -23.27 3.07
C TYR A 67 -14.37 -23.75 2.96
N MET A 68 -15.30 -22.79 2.90
CA MET A 68 -16.72 -23.02 2.67
C MET A 68 -17.15 -22.31 1.38
N PRO A 69 -17.27 -23.04 0.25
CA PRO A 69 -17.54 -22.41 -1.03
C PRO A 69 -18.94 -21.81 -1.07
N ILE A 70 -19.03 -20.54 -1.47
CA ILE A 70 -20.31 -19.89 -1.82
C ILE A 70 -20.84 -20.45 -3.15
N CYS A 71 -19.94 -20.95 -4.01
CA CYS A 71 -20.26 -21.52 -5.31
C CYS A 71 -19.29 -22.68 -5.63
N ASP A 72 -19.83 -23.79 -6.12
CA ASP A 72 -19.06 -24.97 -6.54
C ASP A 72 -18.42 -24.84 -7.93
N LEU A 73 -18.53 -23.67 -8.58
CA LEU A 73 -18.04 -23.45 -9.93
C LEU A 73 -16.91 -22.41 -9.96
N CYS A 74 -15.89 -22.66 -10.77
CA CYS A 74 -14.97 -21.63 -11.23
C CYS A 74 -15.36 -21.16 -12.64
N CYS A 75 -15.53 -19.85 -12.82
CA CYS A 75 -15.99 -19.24 -14.07
C CYS A 75 -15.02 -18.17 -14.61
N LEU A 76 -13.74 -18.17 -14.19
CA LEU A 76 -12.82 -17.05 -14.45
C LEU A 76 -12.13 -17.05 -15.83
N CYS A 77 -12.32 -18.06 -16.68
CA CYS A 77 -11.66 -18.12 -17.99
C CYS A 77 -12.45 -18.89 -19.05
N THR A 78 -11.94 -18.85 -20.28
CA THR A 78 -12.57 -19.43 -21.47
C THR A 78 -12.39 -20.95 -21.59
N TYR A 79 -11.61 -21.61 -20.73
CA TYR A 79 -11.66 -23.07 -20.61
C TYR A 79 -13.04 -23.57 -20.17
N GLY A 80 -13.86 -22.69 -19.59
CA GLY A 80 -15.26 -22.92 -19.28
C GLY A 80 -15.56 -22.98 -17.80
N LYS A 81 -16.84 -23.12 -17.49
CA LYS A 81 -17.32 -23.29 -16.12
C LYS A 81 -16.85 -24.63 -15.57
N CYS A 82 -15.88 -24.60 -14.67
CA CYS A 82 -15.31 -25.79 -14.04
C CYS A 82 -16.12 -26.15 -12.80
N ASN A 83 -16.66 -27.36 -12.74
CA ASN A 83 -17.31 -27.89 -11.54
C ASN A 83 -16.25 -28.43 -10.56
N LEU A 84 -16.11 -27.78 -9.41
CA LEU A 84 -15.14 -28.09 -8.35
C LEU A 84 -15.74 -28.91 -7.19
N SER A 85 -17.03 -29.24 -7.25
CA SER A 85 -17.68 -30.05 -6.21
C SER A 85 -17.05 -31.44 -6.09
N LYS A 86 -17.16 -32.04 -4.90
CA LYS A 86 -16.71 -33.42 -4.62
C LYS A 86 -15.22 -33.67 -4.94
N GLY A 87 -14.36 -32.68 -4.69
CA GLY A 87 -12.91 -32.79 -4.88
C GLY A 87 -12.45 -32.78 -6.35
N ARG A 88 -13.33 -32.38 -7.28
CA ARG A 88 -12.97 -32.18 -8.68
C ARG A 88 -12.01 -31.00 -8.83
N ARG A 89 -11.25 -31.03 -9.92
CA ARG A 89 -10.33 -29.95 -10.29
C ARG A 89 -10.85 -29.23 -11.53
N GLY A 90 -10.52 -27.94 -11.61
CA GLY A 90 -10.75 -27.17 -12.83
C GLY A 90 -9.83 -27.64 -13.96
N ALA A 91 -10.11 -27.17 -15.18
CA ALA A 91 -9.32 -27.52 -16.37
C ALA A 91 -7.83 -27.14 -16.22
N CYS A 92 -7.52 -26.09 -15.46
CA CYS A 92 -6.15 -25.68 -15.13
C CYS A 92 -5.56 -26.39 -13.90
N GLY A 93 -6.27 -27.34 -13.28
CA GLY A 93 -5.81 -28.11 -12.12
C GLY A 93 -6.14 -27.53 -10.75
N ILE A 94 -6.76 -26.33 -10.68
CA ILE A 94 -7.16 -25.67 -9.43
C ILE A 94 -8.20 -26.49 -8.64
N THR A 95 -8.07 -26.53 -7.31
CA THR A 95 -9.05 -27.18 -6.41
C THR A 95 -10.08 -26.17 -5.91
N SER A 96 -11.12 -26.66 -5.20
CA SER A 96 -12.14 -25.78 -4.60
C SER A 96 -11.53 -24.84 -3.56
N GLU A 97 -10.62 -25.34 -2.70
CA GLU A 97 -9.94 -24.58 -1.66
C GLU A 97 -9.09 -23.47 -2.28
N THR A 98 -8.24 -23.81 -3.26
CA THR A 98 -7.40 -22.83 -3.95
C THR A 98 -8.24 -21.79 -4.69
N GLN A 99 -9.35 -22.20 -5.31
CA GLN A 99 -10.25 -21.25 -5.97
C GLN A 99 -10.89 -20.28 -4.97
N GLN A 100 -11.31 -20.75 -3.80
CA GLN A 100 -11.87 -19.89 -2.76
C GLN A 100 -10.83 -18.91 -2.24
N SER A 101 -9.63 -19.37 -1.90
CA SER A 101 -8.53 -18.49 -1.47
C SER A 101 -8.20 -17.43 -2.51
N ARG A 102 -8.20 -17.81 -3.81
CA ARG A 102 -7.99 -16.86 -4.91
C ARG A 102 -9.05 -15.76 -4.95
N ILE A 103 -10.33 -16.10 -4.74
CA ILE A 103 -11.41 -15.11 -4.71
C ILE A 103 -11.29 -14.21 -3.48
N VAL A 104 -10.88 -14.76 -2.32
CA VAL A 104 -10.63 -13.98 -1.11
C VAL A 104 -9.46 -13.01 -1.31
N GLU A 105 -8.34 -13.46 -1.87
CA GLU A 105 -7.19 -12.60 -2.21
C GLU A 105 -7.62 -11.44 -3.12
N VAL A 106 -8.35 -11.74 -4.20
CA VAL A 106 -8.87 -10.71 -5.11
C VAL A 106 -9.80 -9.75 -4.37
N ALA A 107 -10.65 -10.21 -3.46
CA ALA A 107 -11.50 -9.35 -2.66
C ALA A 107 -10.70 -8.44 -1.72
N CYS A 108 -9.63 -8.95 -1.09
CA CYS A 108 -8.70 -8.14 -0.30
C CYS A 108 -8.01 -7.08 -1.15
N CYS A 109 -7.56 -7.43 -2.37
CA CYS A 109 -7.00 -6.47 -3.33
C CYS A 109 -8.02 -5.39 -3.73
N VAL A 110 -9.29 -5.74 -3.88
CA VAL A 110 -10.37 -4.76 -4.16
C VAL A 110 -10.51 -3.78 -2.99
N GLY A 111 -10.54 -4.26 -1.75
CA GLY A 111 -10.59 -3.40 -0.55
C GLY A 111 -9.39 -2.45 -0.47
N ALA A 112 -8.19 -3.01 -0.58
CA ALA A 112 -6.95 -2.23 -0.59
C ALA A 112 -6.93 -1.18 -1.72
N ALA A 113 -7.41 -1.55 -2.91
CA ALA A 113 -7.51 -0.63 -4.05
C ALA A 113 -8.52 0.50 -3.82
N CYS A 114 -9.64 0.24 -3.12
CA CYS A 114 -10.62 1.27 -2.78
C CYS A 114 -10.00 2.35 -1.88
N HIS A 115 -9.38 1.95 -0.77
CA HIS A 115 -8.75 2.92 0.14
C HIS A 115 -7.52 3.58 -0.50
N SER A 116 -6.72 2.83 -1.28
CA SER A 116 -5.56 3.42 -1.93
C SER A 116 -5.94 4.41 -3.04
N SER A 117 -6.94 4.10 -3.87
CA SER A 117 -7.39 5.04 -4.92
C SER A 117 -8.06 6.29 -4.35
N HIS A 118 -8.77 6.16 -3.22
CA HIS A 118 -9.28 7.30 -2.47
C HIS A 118 -8.12 8.21 -2.01
N GLY A 119 -7.10 7.63 -1.37
CA GLY A 119 -5.92 8.37 -0.92
C GLY A 119 -5.14 9.03 -2.05
N ASP A 120 -4.94 8.33 -3.16
CA ASP A 120 -4.22 8.86 -4.33
C ASP A 120 -4.94 10.08 -4.95
N HIS A 121 -6.27 9.97 -5.10
CA HIS A 121 -7.07 11.11 -5.56
C HIS A 121 -6.99 12.30 -4.59
N LEU A 122 -7.09 12.04 -3.27
CA LEU A 122 -6.94 13.07 -2.26
C LEU A 122 -5.56 13.73 -2.31
N LEU A 123 -4.47 12.96 -2.34
CA LEU A 123 -3.11 13.49 -2.38
C LEU A 123 -2.91 14.42 -3.58
N HIS A 124 -3.31 13.97 -4.78
CA HIS A 124 -3.22 14.80 -5.98
C HIS A 124 -4.02 16.10 -5.84
N TRP A 125 -5.27 16.01 -5.40
CA TRP A 125 -6.14 17.17 -5.21
C TRP A 125 -5.64 18.15 -4.14
N LEU A 126 -5.22 17.63 -2.99
CA LEU A 126 -4.74 18.44 -1.87
C LEU A 126 -3.44 19.15 -2.22
N LYS A 127 -2.53 18.48 -2.94
CA LYS A 127 -1.29 19.10 -3.43
C LYS A 127 -1.56 20.18 -4.46
N GLU A 128 -2.51 19.96 -5.38
CA GLU A 128 -2.92 20.99 -6.34
C GLU A 128 -3.50 22.23 -5.61
N LYS A 129 -4.36 22.00 -4.62
CA LYS A 129 -5.11 23.07 -3.95
C LYS A 129 -4.30 23.82 -2.88
N TYR A 130 -3.48 23.11 -2.10
CA TYR A 130 -2.80 23.64 -0.91
C TYR A 130 -1.27 23.56 -1.00
N GLY A 131 -0.72 22.98 -2.07
CA GLY A 131 0.71 22.72 -2.21
C GLY A 131 1.18 21.55 -1.35
N ASN A 132 2.49 21.46 -1.13
CA ASN A 132 3.06 20.39 -0.30
C ASN A 132 2.91 20.71 1.20
N VAL A 133 1.78 20.29 1.80
CA VAL A 133 1.42 20.54 3.21
C VAL A 133 2.28 19.66 4.14
N PRO A 134 2.82 20.20 5.25
CA PRO A 134 3.53 19.41 6.25
C PRO A 134 2.59 18.50 7.07
N LEU A 135 3.07 17.32 7.45
CA LEU A 135 2.34 16.39 8.32
C LEU A 135 2.46 16.81 9.78
N ASN A 136 1.69 17.83 10.18
CA ASN A 136 1.64 18.26 11.57
C ASN A 136 0.53 17.54 12.34
N MET A 137 0.91 16.52 13.11
CA MET A 137 -0.02 15.74 13.94
C MET A 137 -0.17 16.26 15.37
N GLY A 138 0.35 17.46 15.65
CA GLY A 138 0.38 18.05 17.00
C GLY A 138 1.45 17.45 17.91
N ASN A 139 1.50 17.92 19.15
CA ASN A 139 2.57 17.60 20.11
C ASN A 139 2.29 16.37 20.99
N ASN A 140 1.08 15.82 20.92
CA ASN A 140 0.64 14.72 21.79
C ASN A 140 0.75 13.34 21.11
N ILE A 141 1.17 13.30 19.85
CA ILE A 141 1.31 12.08 19.06
C ILE A 141 2.80 11.81 18.86
N ALA A 142 3.31 10.76 19.48
CA ALA A 142 4.73 10.38 19.39
C ALA A 142 5.09 9.62 18.11
N VAL A 143 4.11 8.96 17.48
CA VAL A 143 4.27 8.16 16.27
C VAL A 143 3.14 8.53 15.31
N GLU A 144 3.46 9.40 14.34
CA GLU A 144 2.47 10.08 13.49
C GLU A 144 1.88 9.19 12.40
N MET A 145 2.69 8.25 11.88
CA MET A 145 2.37 7.40 10.74
C MET A 145 2.81 5.94 10.99
N PRO A 146 2.30 5.28 12.05
CA PRO A 146 2.79 3.98 12.50
C PRO A 146 2.80 2.90 11.40
N MET A 147 1.78 2.83 10.54
CA MET A 147 1.68 1.80 9.50
C MET A 147 2.70 2.03 8.41
N THR A 148 2.83 3.26 7.91
CA THR A 148 3.82 3.65 6.91
C THR A 148 5.23 3.48 7.43
N ARG A 149 5.49 3.88 8.69
CA ARG A 149 6.80 3.73 9.33
C ARG A 149 7.19 2.27 9.49
N LEU A 150 6.25 1.42 9.93
CA LEU A 150 6.50 0.00 10.16
C LEU A 150 6.63 -0.79 8.86
N ILE A 151 5.72 -0.59 7.91
CA ILE A 151 5.59 -1.43 6.72
C ILE A 151 6.49 -0.90 5.59
N VAL A 152 6.45 0.40 5.33
CA VAL A 152 7.22 1.03 4.24
C VAL A 152 8.63 1.39 4.69
N GLY A 153 8.86 1.54 6.00
CA GLY A 153 10.19 1.86 6.54
C GLY A 153 10.59 3.31 6.32
N MET A 154 9.62 4.23 6.32
CA MET A 154 9.89 5.66 6.12
C MET A 154 9.10 6.53 7.09
N LYS A 155 9.68 7.68 7.46
CA LYS A 155 9.01 8.73 8.24
C LYS A 155 8.63 9.88 7.29
N PRO A 156 7.37 9.95 6.82
CA PRO A 156 6.95 11.04 5.94
C PRO A 156 6.81 12.35 6.74
N GLU A 157 7.15 13.48 6.13
CA GLU A 157 7.08 14.80 6.78
C GLU A 157 6.08 15.74 6.10
N ASN A 158 5.63 15.39 4.89
CA ASN A 158 4.74 16.21 4.08
C ASN A 158 3.95 15.33 3.07
N LEU A 159 2.97 15.93 2.38
CA LEU A 159 2.12 15.21 1.42
C LEU A 159 2.89 14.54 0.28
N GLU A 160 4.00 15.12 -0.18
CA GLU A 160 4.83 14.52 -1.23
C GLU A 160 5.53 13.23 -0.76
N ASP A 161 5.92 13.14 0.51
CA ASP A 161 6.48 11.89 1.05
C ASP A 161 5.43 10.76 1.08
N LEU A 162 4.15 11.09 1.25
CA LEU A 162 3.06 10.10 1.24
C LEU A 162 2.90 9.42 -0.12
N GLU A 163 3.25 10.08 -1.22
CA GLU A 163 3.24 9.47 -2.57
C GLU A 163 4.22 8.29 -2.66
N THR A 164 5.36 8.37 -1.96
CA THR A 164 6.33 7.25 -1.93
C THR A 164 5.78 6.01 -1.23
N ALA A 165 4.93 6.19 -0.21
CA ALA A 165 4.23 5.09 0.43
C ALA A 165 3.16 4.49 -0.50
N MET A 166 2.42 5.35 -1.20
CA MET A 166 1.40 4.95 -2.17
C MET A 166 1.97 4.23 -3.38
N ASP A 167 3.15 4.61 -3.87
CA ASP A 167 3.84 3.88 -4.92
C ASP A 167 4.06 2.41 -4.57
N TRP A 168 4.45 2.12 -3.32
CA TRP A 168 4.60 0.74 -2.85
C TRP A 168 3.24 0.03 -2.77
N VAL A 169 2.21 0.70 -2.29
CA VAL A 169 0.83 0.16 -2.21
C VAL A 169 0.34 -0.23 -3.61
N HIS A 170 0.40 0.69 -4.58
CA HIS A 170 -0.07 0.46 -5.94
C HIS A 170 0.75 -0.62 -6.65
N TYR A 171 2.07 -0.59 -6.51
CA TYR A 171 2.94 -1.64 -7.06
C TYR A 171 2.56 -3.01 -6.51
N THR A 172 2.41 -3.13 -5.19
CA THR A 172 2.14 -4.40 -4.52
C THR A 172 0.75 -4.92 -4.88
N ILE A 173 -0.29 -4.09 -4.86
CA ILE A 173 -1.64 -4.47 -5.29
C ILE A 173 -1.63 -4.96 -6.74
N THR A 174 -0.86 -4.32 -7.62
CA THR A 174 -0.74 -4.75 -9.02
C THR A 174 -0.13 -6.15 -9.14
N GLN A 175 0.92 -6.44 -8.36
CA GLN A 175 1.53 -7.78 -8.32
C GLN A 175 0.55 -8.83 -7.77
N LEU A 176 -0.17 -8.51 -6.70
CA LEU A 176 -1.16 -9.41 -6.10
C LEU A 176 -2.33 -9.70 -7.06
N LEU A 177 -2.90 -8.66 -7.67
CA LEU A 177 -3.98 -8.84 -8.65
C LEU A 177 -3.54 -9.70 -9.84
N SER A 178 -2.28 -9.59 -10.26
CA SER A 178 -1.73 -10.44 -11.32
C SER A 178 -1.73 -11.92 -10.93
N ALA A 179 -1.47 -12.25 -9.65
CA ALA A 179 -1.51 -13.62 -9.12
C ALA A 179 -2.93 -14.22 -9.11
N GLY A 180 -3.97 -13.38 -9.11
CA GLY A 180 -5.36 -13.80 -9.24
C GLY A 180 -5.74 -14.32 -10.64
N HIS A 181 -4.89 -14.11 -11.65
CA HIS A 181 -5.19 -14.60 -13.01
C HIS A 181 -5.19 -16.13 -13.09
N THR A 182 -5.89 -16.67 -14.09
CA THR A 182 -5.86 -18.12 -14.38
C THR A 182 -4.45 -18.58 -14.71
N GLY A 183 -4.02 -19.70 -14.10
CA GLY A 183 -2.74 -20.35 -14.36
C GLY A 183 -1.56 -19.80 -13.56
N GLN A 184 -1.81 -18.99 -12.54
CA GLN A 184 -0.78 -18.39 -11.68
C GLN A 184 -0.53 -19.24 -10.44
N GLU A 185 -0.97 -18.80 -9.26
CA GLU A 185 -0.79 -19.53 -8.01
C GLU A 185 -1.72 -20.76 -7.93
N SER A 186 -1.23 -21.83 -7.30
CA SER A 186 -1.95 -23.10 -7.15
C SER A 186 -2.07 -23.57 -5.70
N SER A 187 -1.35 -22.91 -4.78
CA SER A 187 -1.42 -23.14 -3.35
C SER A 187 -2.44 -22.21 -2.69
N ASN A 188 -3.45 -22.81 -2.04
CA ASN A 188 -4.45 -22.08 -1.27
C ASN A 188 -3.79 -21.25 -0.14
N ILE A 189 -2.82 -21.83 0.58
CA ILE A 189 -2.13 -21.15 1.67
C ILE A 189 -1.27 -19.98 1.15
N ASP A 190 -0.73 -20.08 -0.06
CA ASP A 190 -0.02 -18.95 -0.68
C ASP A 190 -0.95 -17.82 -1.13
N PHE A 191 -2.20 -18.12 -1.51
CA PHE A 191 -3.23 -17.10 -1.73
C PHE A 191 -3.65 -16.41 -0.42
N GLU A 192 -3.78 -17.16 0.67
CA GLU A 192 -4.05 -16.56 1.99
C GLU A 192 -2.89 -15.66 2.45
N ALA A 193 -1.63 -16.07 2.24
CA ALA A 193 -0.46 -15.23 2.51
C ALA A 193 -0.47 -13.92 1.69
N LYS A 194 -0.86 -13.99 0.42
CA LYS A 194 -1.07 -12.81 -0.43
C LYS A 194 -2.20 -11.91 0.09
N SER A 195 -3.26 -12.50 0.64
CA SER A 195 -4.37 -11.76 1.28
C SER A 195 -3.89 -10.96 2.50
N PHE A 196 -3.00 -11.53 3.33
CA PHE A 196 -2.38 -10.77 4.42
C PHE A 196 -1.53 -9.60 3.91
N LEU A 197 -0.76 -9.79 2.84
CA LEU A 197 0.02 -8.70 2.23
C LEU A 197 -0.90 -7.60 1.66
N ALA A 198 -2.01 -7.96 1.01
CA ALA A 198 -3.02 -7.00 0.59
C ALA A 198 -3.56 -6.19 1.78
N GLY A 199 -3.76 -6.82 2.94
CA GLY A 199 -4.16 -6.15 4.18
C GLY A 199 -3.10 -5.15 4.71
N LEU A 200 -1.81 -5.41 4.49
CA LEU A 200 -0.75 -4.43 4.81
C LEU A 200 -0.84 -3.22 3.87
N CYS A 201 -1.08 -3.45 2.58
CA CYS A 201 -1.32 -2.38 1.62
C CYS A 201 -2.55 -1.54 1.98
N ASP A 202 -3.63 -2.21 2.39
CA ASP A 202 -4.87 -1.56 2.83
C ASP A 202 -4.65 -0.63 4.02
N ALA A 203 -3.93 -1.11 5.04
CA ALA A 203 -3.62 -0.31 6.22
C ALA A 203 -2.77 0.94 5.90
N VAL A 204 -1.77 0.80 5.01
CA VAL A 204 -0.98 1.95 4.55
C VAL A 204 -1.84 2.91 3.73
N GLY A 205 -2.67 2.40 2.82
CA GLY A 205 -3.57 3.22 2.01
C GLY A 205 -4.57 4.02 2.85
N MET A 206 -5.17 3.40 3.86
CA MET A 206 -6.07 4.08 4.81
C MET A 206 -5.33 5.15 5.63
N GLU A 207 -4.16 4.84 6.19
CA GLU A 207 -3.38 5.80 6.98
C GLU A 207 -2.97 7.02 6.15
N VAL A 208 -2.47 6.80 4.92
CA VAL A 208 -2.13 7.88 4.00
C VAL A 208 -3.35 8.75 3.69
N SER A 209 -4.48 8.11 3.37
CA SER A 209 -5.74 8.82 3.04
C SER A 209 -6.18 9.73 4.17
N ASP A 210 -6.24 9.19 5.39
CA ASP A 210 -6.76 9.89 6.54
C ASP A 210 -5.84 11.03 6.98
N VAL A 211 -4.54 10.76 7.09
CA VAL A 211 -3.59 11.80 7.49
C VAL A 211 -3.50 12.92 6.46
N ALA A 212 -3.55 12.62 5.16
CA ALA A 212 -3.56 13.66 4.12
C ALA A 212 -4.74 14.62 4.27
N GLN A 213 -5.97 14.10 4.45
CA GLN A 213 -7.14 14.96 4.64
C GLN A 213 -7.11 15.68 5.99
N MET A 214 -6.64 15.04 7.06
CA MET A 214 -6.60 15.69 8.37
C MET A 214 -5.72 16.94 8.37
N VAL A 215 -4.49 16.83 7.85
CA VAL A 215 -3.54 17.94 7.87
C VAL A 215 -3.89 19.03 6.88
N ALA A 216 -4.47 18.67 5.73
CA ALA A 216 -4.78 19.65 4.68
C ALA A 216 -6.14 20.36 4.89
N TYR A 217 -7.12 19.68 5.47
CA TYR A 217 -8.43 20.28 5.78
C TYR A 217 -8.55 20.78 7.22
N GLY A 218 -7.56 20.53 8.08
CA GLY A 218 -7.59 20.94 9.48
C GLY A 218 -8.64 20.18 10.28
N MET A 219 -8.76 18.87 10.04
CA MET A 219 -9.63 18.01 10.85
C MET A 219 -9.07 17.87 12.28
N PRO A 220 -9.89 17.46 13.26
CA PRO A 220 -9.39 17.20 14.62
C PRO A 220 -8.28 16.14 14.64
N ILE A 221 -7.20 16.39 15.38
CA ILE A 221 -6.04 15.50 15.49
C ILE A 221 -5.74 15.21 16.95
N GLY A 222 -5.99 13.97 17.38
CA GLY A 222 -5.68 13.53 18.76
C GLY A 222 -6.40 14.34 19.85
N ASP A 223 -7.47 15.04 19.50
CA ASP A 223 -8.24 15.89 20.41
C ASP A 223 -9.39 15.08 21.02
N PRO A 224 -9.45 14.94 22.36
CA PRO A 224 -10.59 14.31 23.01
C PRO A 224 -11.86 15.20 23.03
N ASP A 225 -11.73 16.51 22.83
CA ASP A 225 -12.83 17.48 22.92
C ASP A 225 -13.27 17.95 21.52
N VAL A 226 -13.85 17.02 20.75
CA VAL A 226 -14.37 17.30 19.41
C VAL A 226 -15.84 17.72 19.43
N PRO A 227 -16.29 18.61 18.52
CA PRO A 227 -17.68 19.04 18.46
C PRO A 227 -18.66 17.88 18.27
N ILE A 228 -19.79 17.92 18.99
CA ILE A 228 -20.90 16.97 18.78
C ILE A 228 -21.62 17.35 17.49
N VAL A 229 -21.80 16.36 16.60
CA VAL A 229 -22.56 16.49 15.35
C VAL A 229 -23.88 15.75 15.49
N GLU A 230 -24.99 16.39 15.16
CA GLU A 230 -26.30 15.74 15.12
C GLU A 230 -26.37 14.76 13.95
N LEU A 231 -26.85 13.54 14.19
CA LEU A 231 -26.88 12.47 13.20
C LEU A 231 -28.23 11.75 13.20
N GLY A 232 -28.76 11.51 12.00
CA GLY A 232 -29.98 10.73 11.76
C GLY A 232 -31.02 11.53 10.98
N MET A 233 -31.96 10.85 10.33
CA MET A 233 -32.93 11.49 9.44
C MET A 233 -33.80 12.56 10.12
N GLY A 234 -33.95 12.53 11.45
CA GLY A 234 -34.74 13.48 12.22
C GLY A 234 -34.07 14.85 12.43
N THR A 235 -32.81 15.04 12.03
CA THR A 235 -32.10 16.32 12.16
C THR A 235 -32.27 17.22 10.93
N MET A 236 -32.93 16.73 9.88
CA MET A 236 -33.20 17.51 8.68
C MET A 236 -34.25 18.59 8.97
N ASP A 237 -33.93 19.84 8.65
CA ASP A 237 -34.88 20.94 8.65
C ASP A 237 -35.85 20.78 7.47
N THR A 238 -37.10 20.43 7.79
CA THR A 238 -38.18 20.27 6.80
C THR A 238 -39.04 21.51 6.63
N ASP A 239 -38.76 22.60 7.35
CA ASP A 239 -39.58 23.81 7.38
C ASP A 239 -39.16 24.86 6.32
N ASN A 240 -38.34 24.46 5.34
CA ASN A 240 -37.95 25.27 4.17
C ASN A 240 -38.91 25.12 2.98
#